data_AF-A0A2V6GE25-F1
#
_entry.id   AF-A0A2V6GE25-F1
#
_cell.length_a   1.000
_cell.length_b   1.000
_cell.length_c   1.000
_cell.angle_alpha   90.00
_cell.angle_beta   90.00
_cell.angle_gamma   90.00
#
_symmetry.space_group_name_H-M   'P 1'
#
loop_
_entity.id
_entity.type
_entity.pdbx_description
1 polymer ?
#
loop_
_entity_poly.entity_id
_entity_poly.type
_entity_poly.pdbx_seq_one_letter_code
_entity_poly.pdbx_strand_id
1 'polypeptide(L)'
;MQRLTPVRATPRAISAAGISARGDVIAGAAAVTTGLPEIYRWTGPGGVVTLGVQSSQAGNDVRWGVSAKGDVIAGVAAGEDHQDFAFRWTATDGVVALPTLPDAVKSGAFGVSKHGNMIVGFTGFSDNSLEATIWNDDRVEGLGTLDDDFLSVALKTSKQGRVIVGSSGECLGCGAARAVIWDKGRRILDLREVLVKAGLEKELDGWSLVEANSVSDDGRVVSGVAINPDGNTEAFVATICPQLLDQ
;
A
#
# COMPACT_ATOMS: atom_id res chain seq x y z
N MET A 1 13.18 -15.61 -24.97
CA MET A 1 11.73 -15.59 -24.64
C MET A 1 11.40 -16.85 -23.87
N GLN A 2 11.18 -16.78 -22.55
CA GLN A 2 10.51 -17.87 -21.84
C GLN A 2 9.02 -17.78 -22.15
N ARG A 3 8.42 -18.90 -22.54
CA ARG A 3 6.98 -19.01 -22.81
C ARG A 3 6.19 -18.67 -21.55
N LEU A 4 5.13 -17.90 -21.70
CA LEU A 4 4.01 -17.85 -20.76
C LEU A 4 3.50 -19.29 -20.61
N THR A 5 3.98 -19.98 -19.58
CA THR A 5 3.38 -21.25 -19.17
C THR A 5 2.21 -20.82 -18.29
N PRO A 6 0.95 -21.05 -18.69
CA PRO A 6 -0.17 -20.79 -17.79
C PRO A 6 0.15 -21.50 -16.49
N VAL A 7 0.16 -20.77 -15.37
CA VAL A 7 0.27 -21.39 -14.07
C VAL A 7 -1.00 -22.22 -13.92
N ARG A 8 -0.93 -23.51 -14.30
CA ARG A 8 -1.95 -24.52 -13.98
C ARG A 8 -1.82 -24.82 -12.49
N ALA A 9 -2.04 -23.80 -11.68
CA ALA A 9 -2.10 -23.92 -10.24
C ALA A 9 -3.51 -24.33 -9.86
N THR A 10 -3.57 -25.35 -9.02
CA THR A 10 -4.68 -25.59 -8.13
C THR A 10 -4.23 -25.15 -6.74
N PRO A 11 -4.85 -24.11 -6.15
CA PRO A 11 -5.99 -23.34 -6.67
C PRO A 11 -5.62 -22.35 -7.79
N ARG A 12 -6.62 -21.97 -8.61
CA ARG A 12 -6.44 -21.08 -9.77
C ARG A 12 -6.16 -19.65 -9.29
N ALA A 13 -4.96 -19.14 -9.55
CA ALA A 13 -4.64 -17.73 -9.34
C ALA A 13 -5.58 -16.83 -10.17
N ILE A 14 -6.20 -15.83 -9.54
CA ILE A 14 -7.12 -14.87 -10.19
C ILE A 14 -6.59 -13.44 -10.16
N SER A 15 -5.61 -13.14 -9.31
CA SER A 15 -4.87 -11.87 -9.34
C SER A 15 -3.40 -12.09 -8.97
N ALA A 16 -2.55 -11.13 -9.35
CA ALA A 16 -1.21 -10.95 -8.85
C ALA A 16 -1.11 -9.50 -8.37
N ALA A 17 -0.95 -9.31 -7.07
CA ALA A 17 -1.06 -8.00 -6.43
C ALA A 17 0.29 -7.48 -5.90
N GLY A 18 1.25 -8.38 -5.65
CA GLY A 18 2.60 -8.04 -5.22
C GLY A 18 3.65 -8.96 -5.80
N ILE A 19 4.87 -8.44 -5.99
CA ILE A 19 6.00 -9.16 -6.60
C ILE A 19 7.32 -8.78 -5.93
N SER A 20 8.20 -9.76 -5.74
CA SER A 20 9.57 -9.53 -5.25
C SER A 20 10.43 -8.81 -6.30
N ALA A 21 11.58 -8.26 -5.87
CA ALA A 21 12.46 -7.50 -6.78
C ALA A 21 13.06 -8.35 -7.91
N ARG A 22 13.16 -9.66 -7.72
CA ARG A 22 13.63 -10.61 -8.74
C ARG A 22 12.50 -11.25 -9.55
N GLY A 23 11.24 -11.00 -9.19
CA GLY A 23 10.09 -11.62 -9.83
C GLY A 23 9.93 -13.12 -9.56
N ASP A 24 10.64 -13.64 -8.58
CA ASP A 24 10.65 -15.06 -8.20
C ASP A 24 9.62 -15.41 -7.11
N VAL A 25 9.01 -14.39 -6.49
CA VAL A 25 7.89 -14.52 -5.56
C VAL A 25 6.78 -13.57 -5.97
N ILE A 26 5.56 -14.10 -6.07
CA ILE A 26 4.34 -13.33 -6.34
C ILE A 26 3.35 -13.62 -5.22
N ALA A 27 2.63 -12.60 -4.78
CA ALA A 27 1.50 -12.75 -3.88
C ALA A 27 0.24 -12.24 -4.57
N GLY A 28 -0.86 -12.97 -4.43
CA GLY A 28 -2.16 -12.58 -4.99
C GLY A 28 -3.28 -13.47 -4.49
N ALA A 29 -4.50 -13.24 -4.99
CA ALA A 29 -5.68 -14.00 -4.59
C ALA A 29 -5.92 -15.18 -5.54
N ALA A 30 -6.26 -16.34 -4.98
CA ALA A 30 -6.61 -17.55 -5.70
C ALA A 30 -8.12 -17.81 -5.57
N ALA A 31 -8.76 -18.16 -6.67
CA ALA A 31 -10.18 -18.52 -6.65
C ALA A 31 -10.40 -19.81 -5.87
N VAL A 32 -11.44 -19.80 -5.06
CA VAL A 32 -12.05 -20.98 -4.45
C VAL A 32 -13.42 -21.24 -5.08
N THR A 33 -13.91 -22.47 -5.01
CA THR A 33 -15.21 -22.87 -5.56
C THR A 33 -16.40 -22.20 -4.87
N THR A 34 -16.26 -21.85 -3.60
CA THR A 34 -17.26 -21.20 -2.77
C THR A 34 -16.56 -20.37 -1.69
N GLY A 35 -17.05 -19.17 -1.39
CA GLY A 35 -16.49 -18.29 -0.37
C GLY A 35 -15.50 -17.26 -0.92
N LEU A 36 -14.77 -16.60 0.00
CA LEU A 36 -13.80 -15.57 -0.33
C LEU A 36 -12.51 -16.19 -0.93
N PRO A 37 -11.82 -15.49 -1.86
CA PRO A 37 -10.56 -15.97 -2.42
C PRO A 37 -9.52 -16.28 -1.34
N GLU A 38 -8.71 -17.33 -1.57
CA GLU A 38 -7.58 -17.62 -0.68
C GLU A 38 -6.36 -16.78 -1.04
N ILE A 39 -5.65 -16.33 0.00
CA ILE A 39 -4.39 -15.64 -0.18
C ILE A 39 -3.32 -16.65 -0.56
N TYR A 40 -2.56 -16.38 -1.63
CA TYR A 40 -1.50 -17.28 -2.07
C TYR A 40 -0.14 -16.60 -2.22
N ARG A 41 0.89 -17.43 -2.12
CA ARG A 41 2.27 -17.15 -2.53
C ARG A 41 2.67 -18.10 -3.64
N TRP A 42 3.12 -17.54 -4.76
CA TRP A 42 3.70 -18.29 -5.86
C TRP A 42 5.23 -18.20 -5.83
N THR A 43 5.89 -19.30 -6.15
CA THR A 43 7.32 -19.33 -6.47
C THR A 43 7.58 -20.12 -7.75
N GLY A 44 8.64 -19.78 -8.47
CA GLY A 44 9.00 -20.46 -9.72
C GLY A 44 9.00 -21.99 -9.62
N PRO A 45 9.82 -22.60 -8.74
CA PRO A 45 9.87 -24.06 -8.59
C PRO A 45 8.71 -24.64 -7.76
N GLY A 46 8.19 -23.88 -6.78
CA GLY A 46 7.23 -24.37 -5.80
C GLY A 46 5.76 -24.22 -6.22
N GLY A 47 5.48 -23.49 -7.30
CA GLY A 47 4.11 -23.22 -7.73
C GLY A 47 3.35 -22.32 -6.74
N VAL A 48 2.02 -22.40 -6.78
CA VAL A 48 1.10 -21.65 -5.90
C VAL A 48 0.90 -22.43 -4.60
N VAL A 49 1.09 -21.76 -3.48
CA VAL A 49 0.81 -22.26 -2.13
C VAL A 49 -0.09 -21.26 -1.42
N THR A 50 -1.18 -21.73 -0.83
CA THR A 50 -2.11 -20.86 -0.10
C THR A 50 -1.55 -20.60 1.30
N LEU A 51 -1.84 -19.40 1.83
CA LEU A 51 -1.32 -18.95 3.12
C LEU A 51 -2.27 -19.29 4.27
N GLY A 52 -3.38 -19.98 4.00
CA GLY A 52 -4.34 -20.41 5.03
C GLY A 52 -5.28 -19.31 5.53
N VAL A 53 -5.32 -18.16 4.83
CA VAL A 53 -6.24 -17.05 5.13
C VAL A 53 -6.97 -16.61 3.87
N GLN A 54 -8.15 -16.04 4.07
CA GLN A 54 -9.01 -15.53 3.00
C GLN A 54 -8.78 -14.04 2.80
N SER A 55 -8.84 -13.59 1.54
CA SER A 55 -8.79 -12.19 1.17
C SER A 55 -10.19 -11.61 1.23
N SER A 56 -10.40 -10.53 1.99
CA SER A 56 -11.60 -9.71 1.87
C SER A 56 -11.64 -8.91 0.56
N GLN A 57 -10.46 -8.72 -0.05
CA GLN A 57 -10.31 -8.04 -1.33
C GLN A 57 -10.42 -9.03 -2.50
N ALA A 58 -11.04 -8.60 -3.60
CA ALA A 58 -11.15 -9.39 -4.83
C ALA A 58 -10.98 -8.50 -6.08
N GLY A 59 -10.68 -9.11 -7.22
CA GLY A 59 -10.59 -8.40 -8.50
C GLY A 59 -9.40 -7.45 -8.58
N ASN A 60 -9.66 -6.22 -9.04
CA ASN A 60 -8.63 -5.22 -9.36
C ASN A 60 -8.18 -4.38 -8.14
N ASP A 61 -8.87 -4.46 -7.01
CA ASP A 61 -8.62 -3.62 -5.82
C ASP A 61 -7.63 -4.25 -4.82
N VAL A 62 -7.07 -5.41 -5.19
CA VAL A 62 -6.15 -6.18 -4.34
C VAL A 62 -4.78 -5.48 -4.31
N ARG A 63 -4.35 -4.99 -3.15
CA ARG A 63 -3.07 -4.28 -2.97
C ARG A 63 -2.20 -4.93 -1.92
N TRP A 64 -1.19 -5.69 -2.32
CA TRP A 64 -0.35 -6.44 -1.38
C TRP A 64 1.11 -6.02 -1.46
N GLY A 65 1.76 -6.01 -0.30
CA GLY A 65 3.18 -5.72 -0.20
C GLY A 65 4.01 -7.00 -0.20
N VAL A 66 5.11 -7.01 -0.94
CA VAL A 66 6.11 -8.09 -0.94
C VAL A 66 7.49 -7.46 -0.78
N SER A 67 8.29 -7.96 0.16
CA SER A 67 9.69 -7.50 0.34
C SER A 67 10.53 -7.84 -0.90
N ALA A 68 11.70 -7.20 -1.05
CA ALA A 68 12.53 -7.45 -2.23
C ALA A 68 13.04 -8.89 -2.34
N LYS A 69 13.21 -9.57 -1.21
CA LYS A 69 13.59 -11.00 -1.15
C LYS A 69 12.38 -11.93 -1.25
N GLY A 70 11.15 -11.42 -1.16
CA GLY A 70 9.93 -12.24 -1.13
C GLY A 70 9.79 -13.12 0.12
N ASP A 71 10.49 -12.76 1.19
CA ASP A 71 10.46 -13.40 2.52
C ASP A 71 9.42 -12.80 3.47
N VAL A 72 8.87 -11.63 3.13
CA VAL A 72 7.76 -10.98 3.83
C VAL A 72 6.68 -10.63 2.84
N ILE A 73 5.44 -11.02 3.16
CA ILE A 73 4.22 -10.61 2.43
C ILE A 73 3.31 -9.93 3.45
N ALA A 74 2.66 -8.83 3.04
CA ALA A 74 1.65 -8.17 3.85
C ALA A 74 0.44 -7.82 3.00
N GLY A 75 -0.74 -7.85 3.61
CA GLY A 75 -1.99 -7.60 2.91
C GLY A 75 -3.16 -7.44 3.86
N VAL A 76 -4.36 -7.58 3.30
CA VAL A 76 -5.63 -7.55 4.03
C VAL A 76 -6.23 -8.95 4.01
N ALA A 77 -6.58 -9.47 5.18
CA ALA A 77 -7.28 -10.74 5.33
C ALA A 77 -8.66 -10.50 5.93
N ALA A 78 -9.62 -11.33 5.54
CA ALA A 78 -10.96 -11.34 6.10
C ALA A 78 -10.91 -11.88 7.54
N GLY A 79 -11.42 -11.09 8.50
CA GLY A 79 -11.65 -11.53 9.87
C GLY A 79 -13.10 -11.94 10.14
N GLU A 80 -13.40 -12.22 11.41
CA GLU A 80 -14.77 -12.45 11.88
C GLU A 80 -15.61 -11.17 11.76
N ASP A 81 -16.93 -11.30 11.59
CA ASP A 81 -17.88 -10.18 11.52
C ASP A 81 -17.52 -9.05 10.53
N HIS A 82 -16.83 -9.38 9.43
CA HIS A 82 -16.35 -8.43 8.42
C HIS A 82 -15.32 -7.42 8.93
N GLN A 83 -14.65 -7.73 10.04
CA GLN A 83 -13.53 -6.95 10.57
C GLN A 83 -12.23 -7.41 9.93
N ASP A 84 -11.93 -6.84 8.78
CA ASP A 84 -10.68 -7.08 8.07
C ASP A 84 -9.46 -6.75 8.93
N PHE A 85 -8.40 -7.55 8.81
CA PHE A 85 -7.15 -7.31 9.52
C PHE A 85 -5.95 -7.27 8.56
N ALA A 86 -5.03 -6.36 8.87
CA ALA A 86 -3.71 -6.34 8.29
C ALA A 86 -2.93 -7.57 8.78
N PHE A 87 -2.23 -8.24 7.88
CA PHE A 87 -1.40 -9.37 8.26
C PHE A 87 0.03 -9.21 7.74
N ARG A 88 0.93 -9.93 8.39
CA ARG A 88 2.30 -10.20 7.94
C ARG A 88 2.48 -11.70 7.81
N TRP A 89 3.04 -12.13 6.69
CA TRP A 89 3.43 -13.51 6.47
C TRP A 89 4.95 -13.64 6.37
N THR A 90 5.50 -14.66 7.04
CA THR A 90 6.85 -15.18 6.79
C THR A 90 6.83 -16.69 6.68
N ALA A 91 7.89 -17.27 6.13
CA ALA A 91 8.04 -18.72 6.08
C ALA A 91 8.12 -19.37 7.49
N THR A 92 8.59 -18.62 8.49
CA THR A 92 8.79 -19.12 9.86
C THR A 92 7.51 -19.02 10.69
N ASP A 93 6.82 -17.89 10.59
CA ASP A 93 5.70 -17.56 11.48
C ASP A 93 4.34 -17.90 10.86
N GLY A 94 4.30 -18.19 9.55
CA GLY A 94 3.06 -18.24 8.81
C GLY A 94 2.40 -16.86 8.75
N VAL A 95 1.07 -16.83 8.69
CA VAL A 95 0.30 -15.58 8.73
C VAL A 95 0.10 -15.15 10.19
N VAL A 96 0.53 -13.94 10.51
CA VAL A 96 0.36 -13.30 11.80
C VAL A 96 -0.42 -11.99 11.59
N ALA A 97 -1.48 -11.80 12.36
CA ALA A 97 -2.23 -10.54 12.36
C ALA A 97 -1.37 -9.42 12.96
N LEU A 98 -1.40 -8.24 12.33
CA LEU A 98 -0.72 -7.06 12.84
C LEU A 98 -1.62 -6.34 13.87
N PRO A 99 -1.03 -5.77 14.94
CA PRO A 99 -1.81 -5.05 15.94
C PRO A 99 -2.46 -3.79 15.36
N THR A 100 -3.61 -3.40 15.89
CA THR A 100 -4.29 -2.16 15.50
C THR A 100 -3.96 -1.02 16.46
N LEU A 101 -4.23 0.22 16.04
CA LEU A 101 -4.28 1.36 16.96
C LEU A 101 -5.39 1.16 18.01
N PRO A 102 -5.28 1.81 19.19
CA PRO A 102 -6.34 1.78 20.19
C PRO A 102 -7.71 2.11 19.58
N ASP A 103 -8.75 1.39 20.02
CA ASP A 103 -10.16 1.55 19.61
C ASP A 103 -10.50 1.26 18.13
N ALA A 104 -9.52 0.86 17.34
CA ALA A 104 -9.77 0.48 15.96
C ALA A 104 -10.35 -0.93 15.82
N VAL A 105 -11.20 -1.07 14.80
CA VAL A 105 -12.01 -2.28 14.54
C VAL A 105 -11.61 -3.01 13.26
N LYS A 106 -10.73 -2.42 12.44
CA LYS A 106 -10.20 -3.06 11.23
C LYS A 106 -8.83 -2.51 10.87
N SER A 107 -8.10 -3.24 10.04
CA SER A 107 -6.84 -2.75 9.46
C SER A 107 -6.56 -3.38 8.11
N GLY A 108 -5.67 -2.76 7.35
CA GLY A 108 -5.17 -3.33 6.10
C GLY A 108 -3.75 -2.88 5.80
N ALA A 109 -2.93 -3.79 5.27
CA ALA A 109 -1.56 -3.49 4.82
C ALA A 109 -1.48 -3.44 3.30
N PHE A 110 -0.74 -2.47 2.76
CA PHE A 110 -0.60 -2.23 1.32
C PHE A 110 0.85 -2.26 0.83
N GLY A 111 1.81 -1.85 1.68
CA GLY A 111 3.21 -1.72 1.31
C GLY A 111 4.14 -2.40 2.28
N VAL A 112 5.25 -2.93 1.77
CA VAL A 112 6.36 -3.52 2.55
C VAL A 112 7.66 -2.87 2.10
N SER A 113 8.53 -2.51 3.04
CA SER A 113 9.86 -2.00 2.74
C SER A 113 10.74 -3.06 2.07
N LYS A 114 11.81 -2.62 1.42
CA LYS A 114 12.72 -3.54 0.70
C LYS A 114 13.24 -4.69 1.58
N HIS A 115 13.50 -4.39 2.85
CA HIS A 115 14.06 -5.32 3.83
C HIS A 115 12.98 -6.07 4.63
N GLY A 116 11.69 -5.79 4.42
CA GLY A 116 10.60 -6.51 5.10
C GLY A 116 10.39 -6.14 6.56
N ASN A 117 11.10 -5.13 7.07
CA ASN A 117 11.05 -4.69 8.47
C ASN A 117 10.06 -3.54 8.74
N MET A 118 9.43 -3.02 7.69
CA MET A 118 8.39 -1.99 7.82
C MET A 118 7.26 -2.32 6.86
N ILE A 119 6.04 -2.28 7.40
CA ILE A 119 4.79 -2.46 6.67
C ILE A 119 4.00 -1.15 6.80
N VAL A 120 3.31 -0.76 5.74
CA VAL A 120 2.48 0.45 5.72
C VAL A 120 1.09 0.13 5.19
N GLY A 121 0.11 0.87 5.68
CA GLY A 121 -1.29 0.67 5.33
C GLY A 121 -2.18 1.60 6.14
N PHE A 122 -3.22 1.05 6.75
CA PHE A 122 -4.17 1.80 7.55
C PHE A 122 -4.76 0.96 8.68
N THR A 123 -5.31 1.69 9.65
CA THR A 123 -6.21 1.20 10.67
C THR A 123 -7.54 1.96 10.54
N GLY A 124 -8.67 1.32 10.83
CA GLY A 124 -10.00 1.92 10.69
C GLY A 124 -10.86 1.76 11.94
N PHE A 125 -11.70 2.76 12.18
CA PHE A 125 -12.50 2.90 13.40
C PHE A 125 -14.00 2.72 13.12
N SER A 126 -14.79 2.60 14.19
CA SER A 126 -16.24 2.35 14.11
C SER A 126 -17.05 3.49 13.49
N ASP A 127 -16.51 4.71 13.49
CA ASP A 127 -17.10 5.88 12.82
C ASP A 127 -16.80 5.92 11.31
N ASN A 128 -16.08 4.92 10.78
CA ASN A 128 -15.57 4.81 9.42
C ASN A 128 -14.37 5.69 9.08
N SER A 129 -13.76 6.38 10.05
CA SER A 129 -12.48 7.05 9.84
C SER A 129 -11.38 6.02 9.58
N LEU A 130 -10.35 6.44 8.83
CA LEU A 130 -9.15 5.65 8.57
C LEU A 130 -7.93 6.48 8.91
N GLU A 131 -6.98 5.88 9.61
CA GLU A 131 -5.69 6.48 9.87
C GLU A 131 -4.56 5.66 9.24
N ALA A 132 -3.73 6.33 8.44
CA ALA A 132 -2.54 5.76 7.86
C ALA A 132 -1.67 5.18 8.99
N THR A 133 -1.26 3.93 8.85
CA THR A 133 -0.59 3.19 9.93
C THR A 133 0.69 2.55 9.42
N ILE A 134 1.69 2.51 10.28
CA ILE A 134 2.93 1.76 10.07
C ILE A 134 3.08 0.67 11.12
N TRP A 135 3.65 -0.45 10.68
CA TRP A 135 4.07 -1.53 11.54
C TRP A 135 5.57 -1.78 11.36
N ASN A 136 6.30 -1.73 12.47
CA ASN A 136 7.71 -2.09 12.54
C ASN A 136 7.85 -3.17 13.61
N ASP A 137 8.16 -4.39 13.17
CA ASP A 137 8.10 -5.57 14.02
C ASP A 137 6.71 -5.68 14.69
N ASP A 138 6.64 -5.72 16.03
CA ASP A 138 5.38 -5.78 16.78
C ASP A 138 4.83 -4.40 17.19
N ARG A 139 5.45 -3.30 16.75
CA ARG A 139 5.02 -1.94 17.08
C ARG A 139 4.12 -1.38 15.99
N VAL A 140 2.94 -0.90 16.39
CA VAL A 140 2.01 -0.11 15.57
C VAL A 140 2.16 1.38 15.88
N GLU A 141 2.08 2.22 14.85
CA GLU A 141 2.08 3.68 14.97
C GLU A 141 1.15 4.30 13.92
N GLY A 142 0.30 5.21 14.36
CA GLY A 142 -0.55 6.02 13.51
C GLY A 142 0.23 7.20 12.95
N LEU A 143 -0.05 7.55 11.70
CA LEU A 143 0.62 8.64 10.98
C LEU A 143 -0.25 9.89 10.85
N GLY A 144 -1.45 9.90 11.46
CA GLY A 144 -2.42 10.98 11.37
C GLY A 144 -3.00 11.22 9.98
N THR A 145 -3.87 12.24 9.90
CA THR A 145 -4.50 12.74 8.68
C THR A 145 -3.97 14.14 8.34
N LEU A 146 -4.17 14.58 7.09
CA LEU A 146 -3.72 15.90 6.65
C LEU A 146 -4.79 16.93 7.05
N ASP A 147 -4.38 17.96 7.80
CA ASP A 147 -5.29 18.94 8.40
C ASP A 147 -6.38 18.24 9.23
N ASP A 148 -7.66 18.52 8.95
CA ASP A 148 -8.82 17.93 9.61
C ASP A 148 -9.48 16.81 8.77
N ASP A 149 -8.74 16.21 7.82
CA ASP A 149 -9.26 15.11 6.98
C ASP A 149 -9.75 13.92 7.82
N PHE A 150 -10.77 13.24 7.29
CA PHE A 150 -11.38 12.07 7.94
C PHE A 150 -10.69 10.73 7.61
N LEU A 151 -9.97 10.65 6.48
CA LEU A 151 -9.35 9.43 6.00
C LEU A 151 -7.90 9.68 5.61
N SER A 152 -7.01 8.74 5.97
CA SER A 152 -5.66 8.66 5.43
C SER A 152 -5.22 7.20 5.26
N VAL A 153 -4.42 6.95 4.22
CA VAL A 153 -3.85 5.62 3.94
C VAL A 153 -2.40 5.75 3.47
N ALA A 154 -1.52 4.90 3.99
CA ALA A 154 -0.15 4.78 3.52
C ALA A 154 -0.04 3.64 2.50
N LEU A 155 0.39 3.94 1.28
CA LEU A 155 0.38 3.00 0.15
C LEU A 155 1.76 2.40 -0.13
N LYS A 156 2.82 3.21 -0.04
CA LYS A 156 4.18 2.76 -0.36
C LYS A 156 5.21 3.42 0.53
N THR A 157 6.31 2.72 0.75
CA THR A 157 7.45 3.18 1.54
C THR A 157 8.76 3.00 0.77
N SER A 158 9.66 3.95 0.94
CA SER A 158 11.04 3.89 0.44
C SER A 158 11.85 2.76 1.11
N LYS A 159 13.05 2.44 0.61
CA LYS A 159 13.85 1.28 1.04
C LYS A 159 14.04 1.18 2.56
N GLN A 160 14.31 2.31 3.21
CA GLN A 160 14.55 2.42 4.65
C GLN A 160 13.35 3.01 5.41
N GLY A 161 12.24 3.28 4.71
CA GLY A 161 11.05 3.88 5.30
C GLY A 161 11.19 5.32 5.77
N ARG A 162 12.15 6.07 5.21
CA ARG A 162 12.34 7.51 5.46
C ARG A 162 11.27 8.37 4.79
N VAL A 163 10.71 7.87 3.69
CA VAL A 163 9.62 8.48 2.94
C VAL A 163 8.53 7.44 2.76
N ILE A 164 7.29 7.82 3.09
CA ILE A 164 6.06 7.06 2.84
C ILE A 164 5.14 7.94 2.01
N VAL A 165 4.40 7.35 1.08
CA VAL A 165 3.44 8.07 0.24
C VAL A 165 2.07 7.42 0.30
N GLY A 166 1.02 8.21 0.05
CA GLY A 166 -0.34 7.73 0.04
C GLY A 166 -1.37 8.81 -0.29
N SER A 167 -2.52 8.74 0.37
CA SER A 167 -3.63 9.68 0.17
C SER A 167 -4.26 10.07 1.52
N SER A 168 -4.79 11.29 1.59
CA SER A 168 -5.58 11.81 2.71
C SER A 168 -6.78 12.59 2.16
N GLY A 169 -7.95 12.53 2.79
CA GLY A 169 -9.13 13.27 2.35
C GLY A 169 -10.43 12.89 3.05
N GLU A 170 -11.52 13.51 2.62
CA GLU A 170 -12.91 13.14 2.97
C GLU A 170 -13.37 11.85 2.27
N CYS A 171 -12.72 11.52 1.15
CA CYS A 171 -12.86 10.27 0.44
C CYS A 171 -11.50 9.86 -0.12
N LEU A 172 -11.28 8.55 -0.32
CA LEU A 172 -10.07 8.02 -0.94
C LEU A 172 -10.32 7.78 -2.43
N GLY A 173 -9.34 8.09 -3.28
CA GLY A 173 -9.41 7.88 -4.74
C GLY A 173 -10.40 8.79 -5.49
N CYS A 174 -10.97 9.79 -4.82
CA CYS A 174 -11.88 10.78 -5.39
C CYS A 174 -11.16 12.12 -5.64
N GLY A 175 -11.79 13.06 -6.35
CA GLY A 175 -11.18 14.37 -6.62
C GLY A 175 -10.96 15.29 -5.41
N ALA A 176 -11.53 14.94 -4.25
CA ALA A 176 -11.29 15.64 -2.99
C ALA A 176 -10.14 15.02 -2.17
N ALA A 177 -9.62 13.86 -2.56
CA ALA A 177 -8.46 13.27 -1.92
C ALA A 177 -7.20 14.01 -2.37
N ARG A 178 -6.19 14.03 -1.49
CA ARG A 178 -4.90 14.68 -1.69
C ARG A 178 -3.80 13.65 -1.64
N ALA A 179 -2.91 13.70 -2.62
CA ALA A 179 -1.67 12.94 -2.58
C ALA A 179 -0.80 13.48 -1.45
N VAL A 180 -0.39 12.60 -0.53
CA VAL A 180 0.41 13.00 0.64
C VAL A 180 1.72 12.24 0.71
N ILE A 181 2.67 12.86 1.41
CA ILE A 181 3.96 12.28 1.77
C ILE A 181 4.16 12.40 3.28
N TRP A 182 4.56 11.30 3.92
CA TRP A 182 5.09 11.34 5.28
C TRP A 182 6.62 11.32 5.23
N ASP A 183 7.22 12.29 5.91
CA ASP A 183 8.66 12.43 6.00
C ASP A 183 9.28 11.49 7.06
N LYS A 184 10.59 11.63 7.28
CA LYS A 184 11.34 10.81 8.24
C LYS A 184 10.83 11.01 9.68
N GLY A 185 10.36 12.21 9.99
CA GLY A 185 9.75 12.57 11.28
C GLY A 185 8.30 12.15 11.40
N ARG A 186 7.73 11.46 10.39
CA ARG A 186 6.32 11.04 10.30
C ARG A 186 5.33 12.19 10.20
N ARG A 187 5.80 13.39 9.86
CA ARG A 187 4.89 14.48 9.56
C ARG A 187 4.27 14.25 8.18
N ILE A 188 2.95 14.39 8.10
CA ILE A 188 2.19 14.36 6.87
C ILE A 188 2.30 15.71 6.16
N LEU A 189 2.51 15.69 4.84
CA LEU A 189 2.63 16.86 4.00
C LEU A 189 1.78 16.67 2.74
N ASP A 190 1.11 17.74 2.30
CA ASP A 190 0.51 17.79 0.98
C ASP A 190 1.61 17.75 -0.10
N LEU A 191 1.57 16.73 -0.97
CA LEU A 191 2.59 16.57 -2.02
C LEU A 191 2.57 17.74 -3.01
N ARG A 192 1.39 18.28 -3.32
CA ARG A 192 1.26 19.41 -4.23
C ARG A 192 1.98 20.63 -3.65
N GLU A 193 1.80 20.91 -2.36
CA GLU A 193 2.50 22.02 -1.70
C GLU A 193 4.02 21.83 -1.68
N VAL A 194 4.49 20.60 -1.44
CA VAL A 194 5.92 20.27 -1.49
C VAL A 194 6.50 20.58 -2.88
N LEU A 195 5.77 20.24 -3.95
CA LEU A 195 6.21 20.48 -5.32
C LEU A 195 6.10 21.95 -5.72
N VAL A 196 5.10 22.69 -5.24
CA VAL A 196 5.02 24.15 -5.40
C VAL A 196 6.22 24.83 -4.74
N LYS A 197 6.59 24.43 -3.52
CA LYS A 197 7.79 24.94 -2.82
C LYS A 197 9.08 24.59 -3.58
N ALA A 198 9.06 23.55 -4.40
CA ALA A 198 10.15 23.19 -5.31
C ALA A 198 10.17 24.01 -6.63
N GLY A 199 9.22 24.93 -6.82
CA GLY A 199 9.12 25.80 -8.00
C GLY A 199 8.25 25.25 -9.12
N LEU A 200 7.48 24.18 -8.90
CA LEU A 200 6.62 23.54 -9.91
C LEU A 200 5.19 24.08 -9.96
N GLU A 201 4.98 25.31 -9.50
CA GLU A 201 3.64 25.90 -9.42
C GLU A 201 2.95 25.99 -10.79
N LYS A 202 3.70 26.39 -11.83
CA LYS A 202 3.15 26.56 -13.18
C LYS A 202 2.81 25.22 -13.83
N GLU A 203 3.62 24.20 -13.57
CA GLU A 203 3.42 22.83 -14.07
C GLU A 203 2.20 22.16 -13.42
N LEU A 204 1.82 22.61 -12.21
CA LEU A 204 0.69 22.09 -11.45
C LEU A 204 -0.58 22.94 -11.62
N ASP A 205 -0.58 23.94 -12.51
CA ASP A 205 -1.74 24.80 -12.70
C ASP A 205 -2.95 24.01 -13.22
N GLY A 206 -4.08 24.11 -12.52
CA GLY A 206 -5.28 23.31 -12.77
C GLY A 206 -5.17 21.80 -12.46
N TRP A 207 -4.03 21.30 -11.98
CA TRP A 207 -3.86 19.90 -11.59
C TRP A 207 -4.18 19.68 -10.11
N SER A 208 -4.91 18.60 -9.83
CA SER A 208 -5.14 18.07 -8.48
C SER A 208 -4.43 16.72 -8.31
N LEU A 209 -3.46 16.62 -7.41
CA LEU A 209 -2.79 15.36 -7.11
C LEU A 209 -3.62 14.58 -6.10
N VAL A 210 -4.14 13.42 -6.48
CA VAL A 210 -5.16 12.69 -5.72
C VAL A 210 -4.56 11.59 -4.83
N GLU A 211 -3.64 10.82 -5.40
CA GLU A 211 -3.07 9.65 -4.70
C GLU A 211 -1.62 9.45 -5.13
N ALA A 212 -0.70 9.40 -4.16
CA ALA A 212 0.69 9.02 -4.42
C ALA A 212 0.86 7.51 -4.21
N ASN A 213 0.96 6.77 -5.32
CA ASN A 213 0.89 5.31 -5.35
C ASN A 213 2.23 4.61 -5.16
N SER A 214 3.34 5.25 -5.54
CA SER A 214 4.65 4.64 -5.47
C SER A 214 5.72 5.67 -5.15
N VAL A 215 6.77 5.20 -4.48
CA VAL A 215 7.98 5.96 -4.20
C VAL A 215 9.19 5.07 -4.47
N SER A 216 10.19 5.66 -5.10
CA SER A 216 11.50 5.03 -5.35
C SER A 216 12.25 4.66 -4.07
N ASP A 217 13.18 3.72 -4.17
CA ASP A 217 13.97 3.21 -3.04
C ASP A 217 14.71 4.32 -2.26
N ASP A 218 15.18 5.35 -2.96
CA ASP A 218 15.89 6.49 -2.37
C ASP A 218 14.97 7.63 -1.90
N GLY A 219 13.65 7.48 -2.09
CA GLY A 219 12.64 8.44 -1.65
C GLY A 219 12.47 9.67 -2.56
N ARG A 220 13.11 9.72 -3.73
CA ARG A 220 13.16 10.94 -4.56
C ARG A 220 12.09 11.00 -5.63
N VAL A 221 11.80 9.90 -6.29
CA VAL A 221 10.78 9.84 -7.33
C VAL A 221 9.50 9.30 -6.73
N VAL A 222 8.40 10.02 -6.93
CA VAL A 222 7.04 9.62 -6.55
C VAL A 222 6.19 9.56 -7.80
N SER A 223 5.32 8.56 -7.90
CA SER A 223 4.32 8.47 -8.97
C SER A 223 2.94 8.23 -8.39
N GLY A 224 1.92 8.66 -9.11
CA GLY A 224 0.56 8.61 -8.59
C GLY A 224 -0.48 8.92 -9.64
N VAL A 225 -1.68 9.22 -9.14
CA VAL A 225 -2.84 9.60 -9.93
C VAL A 225 -3.21 11.05 -9.61
N ALA A 226 -3.57 11.79 -10.64
CA ALA A 226 -4.00 13.17 -10.57
C ALA A 226 -5.22 13.40 -11.47
N ILE A 227 -5.90 14.51 -11.25
CA ILE A 227 -6.93 15.04 -12.13
C ILE A 227 -6.34 16.23 -12.88
N ASN A 228 -6.39 16.18 -14.20
CA ASN A 228 -5.90 17.25 -15.07
C ASN A 228 -6.91 18.42 -15.14
N PRO A 229 -6.54 19.58 -15.73
CA PRO A 229 -7.44 20.74 -15.83
C PRO A 229 -8.76 20.50 -16.57
N ASP A 230 -8.82 19.48 -17.42
CA ASP A 230 -10.03 19.06 -18.14
C ASP A 230 -10.93 18.11 -17.31
N GLY A 231 -10.51 17.77 -16.08
CA GLY A 231 -11.23 16.86 -15.18
C GLY A 231 -10.93 15.37 -15.43
N ASN A 232 -9.95 15.04 -16.27
CA ASN A 232 -9.60 13.65 -16.58
C ASN A 232 -8.57 13.10 -15.60
N THR A 233 -8.73 11.82 -15.23
CA THR A 233 -7.75 11.09 -14.42
C THR A 233 -6.51 10.73 -15.23
N GLU A 234 -5.34 11.15 -14.77
CA GLU A 234 -4.04 10.87 -15.39
C GLU A 234 -3.00 10.41 -14.37
N ALA A 235 -1.98 9.69 -14.84
CA ALA A 235 -0.84 9.34 -14.01
C ALA A 235 0.16 10.50 -13.97
N PHE A 236 0.81 10.71 -12.83
CA PHE A 236 1.92 11.66 -12.69
C PHE A 236 3.19 10.96 -12.21
N VAL A 237 4.34 11.58 -12.52
CA VAL A 237 5.63 11.28 -11.91
C VAL A 237 6.25 12.61 -11.51
N ALA A 238 6.71 12.71 -10.26
CA ALA A 238 7.38 13.88 -9.72
C ALA A 238 8.70 13.50 -9.06
N THR A 239 9.68 14.39 -9.13
CA THR A 239 10.94 14.27 -8.40
C THR A 239 10.95 15.27 -7.26
N ILE A 240 11.14 14.76 -6.04
CA ILE A 240 11.17 15.52 -4.80
C ILE A 240 12.62 15.79 -4.41
N CYS A 241 12.91 17.04 -4.05
CA CYS A 241 14.17 17.42 -3.44
C CYS A 241 14.14 17.01 -1.95
N PRO A 242 15.03 16.10 -1.48
CA PRO A 242 15.01 15.63 -0.10
C PRO A 242 15.10 16.73 0.95
N GLN A 243 15.75 17.86 0.62
CA GLN A 243 15.88 19.02 1.50
C GLN A 243 14.55 19.66 1.88
N LEU A 244 13.47 19.41 1.12
CA LEU A 244 12.13 19.89 1.42
C LEU A 244 11.40 18.99 2.42
N LEU A 245 11.91 17.78 2.69
CA LEU A 245 11.32 16.81 3.61
C LEU A 245 12.00 16.80 4.99
N ASP A 246 13.18 17.41 5.12
CA ASP A 246 13.97 17.44 6.34
C ASP A 246 13.80 18.78 7.13
N GLN A 247 12.78 19.61 6.80
CA GLN A 247 12.49 20.90 7.46
C GLN A 247 11.47 20.78 8.59
#